data_AF-A0A933JKI4-F1
#
_entry.id   AF-A0A933JKI4-F1
#
_cell.length_a   1.000
_cell.length_b   1.000
_cell.length_c   1.000
_cell.angle_alpha   90.00
_cell.angle_beta   90.00
_cell.angle_gamma   90.00
#
_symmetry.space_group_name_H-M   'P 1'
#
loop_
_entity.id
_entity.type
_entity.pdbx_description
1 polymer ?
#
loop_
_entity_poly.entity_id
_entity_poly.type
_entity_poly.pdbx_seq_one_letter_code
_entity_poly.pdbx_strand_id
1 'polypeptide(L)'
;MEVTRQLLDTLRKKAEVLAERVAEATRDSTNAHVRTEGGRFAEVLGEWLDQLDELFETEDPEVIDRVRSFSARLQLAEDKVARWGVGPTRTPKSRRGSGVRKAA
;
A
#
# COMPACT_ATOMS: atom_id res chain seq x y z
N MET A 1 11.07 -22.15 -0.16
CA MET A 1 11.48 -20.74 -0.28
C MET A 1 10.57 -19.94 -1.24
N GLU A 2 10.02 -20.54 -2.31
CA GLU A 2 9.17 -19.81 -3.29
C GLU A 2 7.87 -19.23 -2.71
N VAL A 3 7.21 -19.94 -1.79
CA VAL A 3 5.97 -19.50 -1.12
C VAL A 3 6.18 -18.22 -0.29
N THR A 4 7.30 -18.11 0.44
CA THR A 4 7.63 -16.93 1.24
C THR A 4 7.83 -15.70 0.36
N ARG A 5 8.46 -15.87 -0.80
CA ARG A 5 8.71 -14.78 -1.74
C ARG A 5 7.44 -14.23 -2.37
N GLN A 6 6.52 -15.11 -2.78
CA GLN A 6 5.20 -14.72 -3.28
C GLN A 6 4.37 -13.97 -2.22
N LEU A 7 4.49 -14.37 -0.96
CA LEU A 7 3.82 -13.72 0.16
C LEU A 7 4.40 -12.33 0.41
N LEU A 8 5.73 -12.19 0.42
CA LEU A 8 6.42 -10.90 0.51
C LEU A 8 6.02 -9.97 -0.65
N ASP A 9 5.96 -10.47 -1.88
CA ASP A 9 5.51 -9.69 -3.05
C ASP A 9 4.07 -9.19 -2.87
N THR A 10 3.21 -10.03 -2.30
CA THR A 10 1.82 -9.67 -2.01
C THR A 10 1.74 -8.58 -0.94
N LEU A 11 2.52 -8.70 0.13
CA LEU A 11 2.57 -7.72 1.21
C LEU A 11 3.13 -6.38 0.73
N ARG A 12 4.19 -6.40 -0.09
CA ARG A 12 4.75 -5.21 -0.72
C ARG A 12 3.70 -4.48 -1.55
N LYS A 13 3.03 -5.17 -2.47
CA LYS A 13 1.98 -4.57 -3.32
C LYS A 13 0.85 -3.96 -2.48
N LYS A 14 0.43 -4.64 -1.41
CA LYS A 14 -0.60 -4.11 -0.51
C LYS A 14 -0.12 -2.84 0.23
N ALA A 15 1.11 -2.85 0.73
CA ALA A 15 1.69 -1.69 1.40
C ALA A 15 1.87 -0.49 0.43
N GLU A 16 2.31 -0.73 -0.80
CA GLU A 16 2.40 0.29 -1.87
C GLU A 16 1.01 0.90 -2.18
N VAL A 17 0.00 0.06 -2.37
CA VAL A 17 -1.39 0.51 -2.60
C VAL A 17 -1.93 1.30 -1.40
N LEU A 18 -1.61 0.88 -0.18
CA LEU A 18 -2.01 1.59 1.02
C LEU A 18 -1.32 2.96 1.14
N ALA A 19 -0.03 3.04 0.81
CA ALA A 19 0.73 4.29 0.81
C ALA A 19 0.15 5.28 -0.22
N GLU A 20 -0.21 4.81 -1.41
CA GLU A 20 -0.89 5.62 -2.42
C GLU A 20 -2.24 6.13 -1.91
N ARG A 21 -3.06 5.27 -1.28
CA ARG A 21 -4.33 5.67 -0.67
C ARG A 21 -4.15 6.73 0.42
N VAL A 22 -3.14 6.59 1.26
CA VAL A 22 -2.83 7.56 2.32
C VAL A 22 -2.41 8.89 1.71
N ALA A 23 -1.59 8.87 0.66
CA ALA A 23 -1.18 10.07 -0.06
C ALA A 23 -2.37 10.79 -0.73
N GLU A 24 -3.29 10.05 -1.35
CA GLU A 24 -4.53 10.60 -1.90
C GLU A 24 -5.45 11.16 -0.81
N ALA A 25 -5.68 10.38 0.26
CA ALA A 25 -6.51 10.78 1.40
C ALA A 25 -6.01 12.07 2.05
N THR A 26 -4.70 12.23 2.15
CA THR A 26 -4.08 13.39 2.81
C THR A 26 -4.06 14.61 1.93
N ARG A 27 -3.76 14.45 0.63
CA ARG A 27 -3.64 15.58 -0.29
C ARG A 27 -4.93 16.38 -0.41
N ASP A 28 -6.06 15.69 -0.57
CA ASP A 28 -7.34 16.33 -0.90
C ASP A 28 -8.28 16.49 0.31
N SER A 29 -7.86 16.07 1.51
CA SER A 29 -8.72 16.12 2.69
C SER A 29 -8.86 17.53 3.25
N THR A 30 -10.11 17.96 3.46
CA THR A 30 -10.46 19.18 4.20
C THR A 30 -10.21 19.04 5.69
N ASN A 31 -10.11 17.81 6.22
CA ASN A 31 -9.86 17.52 7.63
C ASN A 31 -8.36 17.60 7.97
N ALA A 32 -7.96 18.61 8.75
CA ALA A 32 -6.59 18.84 9.18
C ALA A 32 -5.97 17.67 9.95
N HIS A 33 -6.80 16.91 10.70
CA HIS A 33 -6.36 15.71 11.40
C HIS A 33 -5.92 14.63 10.42
N VAL A 34 -6.70 14.37 9.36
CA VAL A 34 -6.37 13.38 8.32
C VAL A 34 -5.07 13.77 7.60
N ARG A 35 -4.89 15.05 7.27
CA ARG A 35 -3.64 15.53 6.63
C ARG A 35 -2.41 15.28 7.50
N THR A 36 -2.51 15.63 8.79
CA THR A 36 -1.40 15.47 9.75
C THR A 36 -1.11 14.00 10.02
N GLU A 37 -2.14 13.21 10.30
CA GLU A 37 -1.99 11.78 10.58
C GLU A 37 -1.46 11.04 9.38
N GLY A 38 -1.98 11.29 8.17
CA GLY A 38 -1.53 10.56 7.01
C GLY A 38 -0.15 10.97 6.51
N GLY A 39 0.34 12.18 6.80
CA GLY A 39 1.75 12.52 6.60
C GLY A 39 2.68 11.62 7.42
N ARG A 40 2.41 11.49 8.72
CA ARG A 40 3.13 10.54 9.61
C ARG A 40 2.96 9.09 9.17
N PHE A 41 1.77 8.75 8.68
CA PHE A 41 1.47 7.40 8.27
C PHE A 41 2.20 7.01 6.98
N ALA A 42 2.42 7.96 6.07
CA ALA A 42 3.23 7.74 4.87
C ALA A 42 4.69 7.44 5.23
N GLU A 43 5.27 8.13 6.22
CA GLU A 43 6.63 7.84 6.72
C GLU A 43 6.72 6.41 7.29
N VAL A 44 5.77 6.03 8.14
CA VAL A 44 5.70 4.67 8.71
C VAL A 44 5.55 3.60 7.62
N LEU A 45 4.74 3.85 6.59
CA LEU A 45 4.59 2.91 5.47
C LEU A 45 5.87 2.80 4.62
N GLY A 46 6.63 3.89 4.50
CA GLY A 46 7.97 3.87 3.88
C GLY A 46 8.93 2.96 4.63
N GLU A 47 9.07 3.15 5.94
CA GLU A 47 9.92 2.29 6.80
C GLU A 47 9.49 0.81 6.73
N TRP A 48 8.20 0.55 6.61
CA TRP A 48 7.65 -0.80 6.47
C TRP A 48 8.00 -1.44 5.12
N LEU A 49 8.01 -0.67 4.04
CA LEU A 49 8.46 -1.14 2.73
C LEU A 49 9.96 -1.45 2.74
N ASP A 50 10.77 -0.60 3.36
CA ASP A 50 12.21 -0.83 3.52
C ASP A 50 12.47 -2.13 4.31
N GLN A 51 11.73 -2.35 5.41
CA GLN A 51 11.79 -3.61 6.17
C GLN A 51 11.43 -4.83 5.33
N LEU A 52 10.45 -4.72 4.43
CA LEU A 52 10.09 -5.82 3.53
C LEU A 52 11.21 -6.10 2.52
N ASP A 53 11.83 -5.07 1.97
CA ASP A 53 12.94 -5.20 1.02
C ASP A 53 14.17 -5.85 1.71
N GLU A 54 14.47 -5.49 2.97
CA GLU A 54 15.49 -6.20 3.76
C GLU A 54 15.16 -7.70 3.95
N LEU A 55 13.89 -8.03 4.18
CA LEU A 55 13.44 -9.42 4.30
C LEU A 55 13.51 -10.20 2.98
N PHE A 56 13.48 -9.53 1.83
CA PHE A 56 13.70 -10.16 0.54
C PHE A 56 15.16 -10.55 0.32
N GLU A 57 16.08 -9.77 0.88
CA GLU A 57 17.52 -9.96 0.73
C GLU A 57 18.09 -10.98 1.72
N THR A 58 17.39 -11.20 2.84
CA THR A 58 17.88 -12.04 3.94
C THR A 58 17.31 -13.46 3.88
N GLU A 59 18.16 -14.49 3.91
CA GLU A 59 17.75 -15.89 4.10
C GLU A 59 17.52 -16.23 5.59
N ASP A 60 16.78 -15.38 6.31
CA ASP A 60 16.54 -15.51 7.75
C ASP A 60 15.48 -16.60 8.03
N PRO A 61 15.77 -17.62 8.88
CA PRO A 61 14.75 -18.59 9.30
C PRO A 61 13.56 -17.97 10.05
N GLU A 62 13.71 -16.79 10.66
CA GLU A 62 12.63 -16.05 11.33
C GLU A 62 11.79 -15.20 10.37
N VAL A 63 12.09 -15.20 9.06
CA VAL A 63 11.36 -14.42 8.04
C VAL A 63 9.85 -14.66 8.11
N ILE A 64 9.41 -15.88 8.43
CA ILE A 64 7.99 -16.24 8.50
C ILE A 64 7.26 -15.47 9.61
N ASP A 65 7.87 -15.32 10.78
CA ASP A 65 7.23 -14.63 11.91
C ASP A 65 7.24 -13.11 11.71
N ARG A 66 8.31 -12.57 11.10
CA ARG A 66 8.35 -11.16 10.69
C ARG A 66 7.30 -10.83 9.64
N VAL A 67 7.12 -11.71 8.65
CA VAL A 67 6.08 -11.61 7.62
C VAL A 67 4.68 -11.66 8.22
N ARG A 68 4.42 -12.54 9.19
CA ARG A 68 3.13 -12.60 9.90
C ARG A 68 2.85 -11.32 10.68
N SER A 69 3.85 -10.84 11.41
CA SER A 69 3.77 -9.57 12.15
C SER A 69 3.49 -8.39 11.20
N PHE A 70 4.19 -8.34 10.06
CA PHE A 70 3.97 -7.34 9.03
C PHE A 70 2.55 -7.40 8.48
N SER A 71 2.05 -8.59 8.14
CA SER A 71 0.69 -8.77 7.64
C SER A 71 -0.37 -8.27 8.62
N ALA A 72 -0.20 -8.52 9.93
CA ALA A 72 -1.13 -8.05 10.95
C ALA A 72 -1.10 -6.52 11.09
N ARG A 73 0.10 -5.93 11.11
CA ARG A 73 0.29 -4.47 11.13
C ARG A 73 -0.33 -3.80 9.90
N LEU A 74 -0.16 -4.39 8.72
CA LEU A 74 -0.73 -3.90 7.47
C LEU A 74 -2.26 -3.94 7.48
N GLN A 75 -2.85 -5.02 8.00
CA GLN A 75 -4.31 -5.11 8.13
C GLN A 75 -4.86 -4.02 9.06
N LEU A 76 -4.23 -3.77 10.21
CA LEU A 76 -4.62 -2.70 11.12
C LEU A 76 -4.48 -1.31 10.46
N ALA A 77 -3.47 -1.15 9.62
CA ALA A 77 -3.26 0.08 8.87
C ALA A 77 -4.34 0.30 7.80
N GLU A 78 -4.72 -0.74 7.06
CA GLU A 78 -5.83 -0.72 6.12
C GLU A 78 -7.14 -0.33 6.82
N ASP A 79 -7.43 -0.93 7.98
CA ASP A 79 -8.62 -0.63 8.77
C ASP A 79 -8.63 0.82 9.28
N LYS A 80 -7.47 1.36 9.69
CA LYS A 80 -7.35 2.76 10.10
C LYS A 80 -7.66 3.70 8.93
N VAL A 81 -7.07 3.45 7.77
CA VAL A 81 -7.28 4.30 6.57
C VAL A 81 -8.71 4.20 6.07
N ALA A 82 -9.33 3.01 6.12
CA ALA A 82 -10.74 2.83 5.77
C ALA A 82 -11.66 3.72 6.63
N ARG A 83 -11.34 3.93 7.91
CA ARG A 83 -12.10 4.82 8.81
C ARG A 83 -11.97 6.30 8.48
N TRP A 84 -10.96 6.71 7.69
CA TRP A 84 -10.86 8.08 7.19
C TRP A 84 -11.89 8.38 6.09
N GLY A 85 -12.63 7.39 5.61
CA GLY A 85 -13.67 7.57 4.61
C GLY A 85 -13.13 7.79 3.19
N VAL A 86 -11.84 7.53 2.97
CA VAL A 86 -11.30 7.40 1.60
C VAL A 86 -11.85 6.12 1.00
N GLY A 87 -12.71 6.28 -0.01
CA GLY A 87 -13.29 5.14 -0.73
C GLY A 87 -12.21 4.23 -1.32
N PRO A 88 -12.57 2.98 -1.67
CA PRO A 88 -11.61 2.09 -2.34
C PRO A 88 -11.09 2.78 -3.60
N THR A 89 -9.76 2.88 -3.74
CA THR A 89 -9.12 3.48 -4.92
C THR A 89 -9.79 2.89 -6.16
N ARG A 90 -10.27 3.76 -7.04
CA ARG A 90 -10.56 3.37 -8.41
C ARG A 90 -9.30 2.70 -8.91
N THR A 91 -9.34 1.38 -9.11
CA THR A 91 -8.30 0.66 -9.85
C THR A 91 -7.94 1.49 -11.08
N PRO A 92 -6.64 1.66 -11.42
CA PRO A 92 -6.27 2.42 -12.59
C PRO A 92 -7.01 1.82 -13.77
N LYS A 93 -8.02 2.57 -14.25
CA LYS A 93 -8.85 2.17 -15.38
C LYS A 93 -7.85 2.05 -16.52
N SER A 94 -7.55 0.81 -16.90
CA SER A 94 -6.71 0.48 -18.05
C SER A 94 -7.12 1.42 -19.17
N ARG A 95 -6.23 2.36 -19.52
CA ARG A 95 -6.37 3.20 -20.72
C ARG A 95 -6.19 2.29 -21.94
N ARG A 96 -7.12 1.37 -22.17
CA ARG A 96 -7.27 0.69 -23.45
C ARG A 96 -8.25 1.47 -24.29
N GLY A 97 -7.78 1.90 -25.46
CA GLY A 97 -8.63 2.33 -26.55
C GLY A 97 -8.66 3.83 -26.76
N SER A 98 -7.49 4.42 -27.04
CA SER A 98 -7.42 5.51 -28.01
C SER A 98 -7.92 4.94 -29.34
N GLY A 99 -9.22 5.08 -29.58
CA GLY A 99 -9.90 4.72 -30.83
C GLY A 99 -10.09 5.97 -31.65
N VAL A 100 -9.18 6.13 -32.61
CA VAL A 100 -9.02 7.24 -33.53
C VAL A 100 -10.31 7.55 -34.30
N ARG A 101 -10.53 8.85 -34.55
CA ARG A 101 -11.56 9.43 -35.42
C ARG A 101 -11.66 8.70 -36.77
N LYS A 102 -12.87 8.63 -37.35
CA LYS A 102 -13.03 8.91 -38.78
C LYS A 102 -14.45 9.35 -39.12
N ALA A 103 -14.52 10.47 -39.83
CA ALA A 103 -15.70 11.03 -40.46
C ALA A 103 -16.21 10.15 -41.61
N ALA A 104 -17.53 10.10 -41.77
CA ALA A 104 -18.26 10.03 -43.03
C ALA A 104 -19.69 10.52 -42.77
#